data_AF-S6GPA3-F1
#
_entry.id   AF-S6GPA3-F1
#
_cell.length_a   1.000
_cell.length_b   1.000
_cell.length_c   1.000
_cell.angle_alpha   90.00
_cell.angle_beta   90.00
_cell.angle_gamma   90.00
#
_symmetry.space_group_name_H-M   'P 1'
#
loop_
_entity.id
_entity.type
_entity.pdbx_description
1 polymer ?
#
loop_
_entity_poly.entity_id
_entity_poly.type
_entity_poly.pdbx_seq_one_letter_code
_entity_poly.pdbx_strand_id
1 'polypeptide(L)'
;MLGRIAAAWGLIGVFLFLASAIYKLAIISWQLLALELELYHWLAIVIWVVFMGYYEGYQGFQKGFSPRVAARIHFLVQNVTYKRLVLAPLFCLGFFDAERRRIIFIICLSLGIVLLVKAVEHMPMPWRGIMDVGVVVGLSWGLISMLIFTAKAFYCSSFNHSAEVPHRELDTATSK
;
A
#
# COMPACT_ATOMS: atom_id res chain seq x y z
N MET A 1 -6.36 24.43 -8.67
CA MET A 1 -6.06 23.43 -9.73
C MET A 1 -4.84 22.57 -9.38
N LEU A 2 -3.73 23.17 -8.94
CA LEU A 2 -2.50 22.44 -8.58
C LEU A 2 -2.70 21.33 -7.53
N GLY A 3 -3.60 21.51 -6.55
CA GLY A 3 -3.95 20.48 -5.55
C GLY A 3 -4.57 19.22 -6.11
N ARG A 4 -5.45 19.35 -7.10
CA ARG A 4 -6.05 18.17 -7.76
C ARG A 4 -5.01 17.43 -8.59
N ILE A 5 -4.08 18.15 -9.21
CA ILE A 5 -2.95 17.56 -9.95
C ILE A 5 -2.03 16.81 -8.98
N ALA A 6 -1.67 17.40 -7.85
CA ALA A 6 -0.85 16.75 -6.82
C ALA A 6 -1.54 15.49 -6.26
N ALA A 7 -2.83 15.58 -5.96
CA ALA A 7 -3.63 14.45 -5.47
C ALA A 7 -3.71 13.31 -6.50
N ALA A 8 -3.98 13.64 -7.77
CA ALA A 8 -4.00 12.67 -8.86
C ALA A 8 -2.62 12.03 -9.08
N TRP A 9 -1.56 12.83 -9.08
CA TRP A 9 -0.19 12.33 -9.18
C TRP A 9 0.18 11.42 -8.02
N GLY A 10 -0.19 11.79 -6.79
CA GLY A 10 -0.01 10.96 -5.60
C GLY A 10 -0.74 9.63 -5.70
N LEU A 11 -2.02 9.65 -6.09
CA LEU A 11 -2.82 8.44 -6.29
C LEU A 11 -2.22 7.53 -7.37
N ILE A 12 -1.91 8.09 -8.54
CA ILE A 12 -1.34 7.35 -9.67
C ILE A 12 0.00 6.75 -9.27
N GLY A 13 0.87 7.49 -8.60
CA GLY A 13 2.18 6.99 -8.19
C GLY A 13 2.09 5.85 -7.17
N VAL A 14 1.20 5.96 -6.18
CA VAL A 14 0.97 4.85 -5.22
C VAL A 14 0.35 3.64 -5.92
N PHE A 15 -0.63 3.87 -6.80
CA PHE A 15 -1.24 2.81 -7.61
C PHE A 15 -0.19 2.07 -8.44
N LEU A 16 0.64 2.79 -9.19
CA LEU A 16 1.69 2.21 -10.03
C LEU A 16 2.74 1.47 -9.18
N PHE A 17 3.11 2.00 -8.02
CA PHE A 17 4.01 1.33 -7.09
C PHE A 17 3.46 -0.05 -6.67
N LEU A 18 2.22 -0.10 -6.17
CA LEU A 18 1.57 -1.36 -5.78
C LEU A 18 1.36 -2.30 -6.98
N ALA A 19 0.85 -1.77 -8.09
CA ALA A 19 0.61 -2.56 -9.31
C ALA A 19 1.90 -3.17 -9.86
N SER A 20 3.02 -2.45 -9.80
CA SER A 20 4.32 -2.97 -10.24
C SER A 20 4.82 -4.11 -9.35
N ALA A 21 4.56 -4.04 -8.03
CA ALA A 21 4.88 -5.13 -7.10
C ALA A 21 4.01 -6.35 -7.40
N ILE A 22 2.69 -6.16 -7.51
CA ILE A 22 1.74 -7.22 -7.89
C ILE A 22 2.19 -7.92 -9.18
N TYR A 23 2.52 -7.15 -10.22
CA TYR A 23 2.94 -7.70 -11.51
C TYR A 23 4.20 -8.57 -11.38
N LYS A 24 5.22 -8.11 -10.67
CA LYS A 24 6.48 -8.86 -10.47
C LYS A 24 6.25 -10.18 -9.74
N LEU A 25 5.47 -10.16 -8.65
CA LEU A 25 5.18 -11.38 -7.89
C LEU A 25 4.22 -12.33 -8.63
N ALA A 26 3.27 -11.76 -9.39
CA ALA A 26 2.33 -12.55 -10.18
C ALA A 26 3.02 -13.34 -11.30
N ILE A 27 4.05 -12.79 -11.95
CA ILE A 27 4.83 -13.52 -12.96
C ILE A 27 5.50 -14.77 -12.35
N ILE A 28 6.09 -14.64 -11.17
CA ILE A 28 6.73 -15.77 -10.48
C ILE A 28 5.67 -16.79 -10.08
N SER A 29 4.56 -16.32 -9.52
CA SER A 29 3.42 -17.14 -9.11
C SER A 29 2.80 -17.90 -10.28
N TRP A 30 2.77 -17.30 -11.47
CA TRP A 30 2.22 -17.94 -12.67
C TRP A 30 2.99 -19.20 -13.08
N GLN A 31 4.28 -19.29 -12.72
CA GLN A 31 5.10 -20.47 -12.99
C GLN A 31 4.61 -21.71 -12.24
N LEU A 32 3.84 -21.57 -11.14
CA LEU A 32 3.23 -22.71 -10.45
C LEU A 32 2.27 -23.48 -11.34
N LEU A 33 1.59 -22.82 -12.28
CA LEU A 33 0.62 -23.46 -13.16
C LEU A 33 1.28 -24.45 -14.13
N ALA A 34 2.58 -24.30 -14.37
CA ALA A 34 3.36 -25.20 -15.21
C ALA A 34 3.95 -26.40 -14.43
N LEU A 35 3.79 -26.43 -13.09
CA LEU A 35 4.32 -27.48 -12.24
C LEU A 35 3.23 -28.49 -11.86
N GLU A 36 3.62 -29.75 -11.73
CA GLU A 36 2.75 -30.77 -11.15
C GLU A 36 2.72 -30.59 -9.63
N LEU A 37 1.62 -30.04 -9.13
CA LEU A 37 1.43 -29.76 -7.71
C LEU A 37 0.72 -30.92 -7.01
N GLU A 38 1.40 -31.48 -6.01
CA GLU A 38 0.79 -32.44 -5.09
C GLU A 38 -0.33 -31.80 -4.22
N LEU A 39 -1.21 -32.63 -3.66
CA LEU A 39 -2.38 -32.18 -2.87
C LEU A 39 -2.00 -31.28 -1.69
N TYR A 40 -0.87 -31.54 -1.03
CA TYR A 40 -0.41 -30.71 0.09
C TYR A 40 0.02 -29.31 -0.35
N HIS A 41 0.52 -29.14 -1.58
CA HIS A 41 0.82 -27.81 -2.13
C HIS A 41 -0.46 -27.00 -2.32
N TRP A 42 -1.52 -27.64 -2.84
CA TRP A 42 -2.83 -26.99 -2.97
C TRP A 42 -3.41 -26.59 -1.61
N LEU A 43 -3.33 -27.48 -0.63
CA LEU A 43 -3.78 -27.19 0.74
C LEU A 43 -2.97 -26.03 1.34
N ALA A 44 -1.65 -26.02 1.15
CA ALA A 44 -0.78 -24.92 1.58
C ALA A 44 -1.14 -23.59 0.91
N ILE A 45 -1.41 -23.59 -0.40
CA ILE A 45 -1.87 -22.39 -1.14
C ILE A 45 -3.16 -21.86 -0.53
N VAL A 46 -4.16 -22.70 -0.32
CA VAL A 46 -5.46 -22.27 0.22
C VAL A 46 -5.30 -21.66 1.61
N ILE A 47 -4.60 -22.34 2.51
CA ILE A 47 -4.36 -21.86 3.88
C ILE A 47 -3.59 -20.54 3.85
N TRP A 48 -2.53 -20.48 3.04
CA TRP A 48 -1.67 -19.30 2.94
C TRP A 48 -2.39 -18.09 2.34
N VAL A 49 -3.19 -18.29 1.29
CA VAL A 49 -3.99 -17.22 0.67
C VAL A 49 -5.03 -16.68 1.63
N VAL A 50 -5.72 -17.53 2.39
CA VAL A 50 -6.68 -17.08 3.40
C VAL A 50 -5.97 -16.29 4.49
N PHE A 51 -4.83 -16.78 4.98
CA PHE A 51 -4.01 -16.10 5.98
C PHE A 51 -3.57 -14.72 5.49
N MET A 52 -2.95 -14.63 4.31
CA MET A 52 -2.45 -13.37 3.75
C MET A 52 -3.58 -12.41 3.38
N GLY A 53 -4.68 -12.91 2.84
CA GLY A 53 -5.87 -12.11 2.58
C GLY A 53 -6.40 -11.42 3.85
N TYR A 54 -6.41 -12.13 4.98
CA TYR A 54 -6.85 -11.55 6.24
C TYR A 54 -5.83 -10.59 6.86
N TYR A 55 -4.59 -11.04 7.07
CA TYR A 55 -3.60 -10.26 7.81
C TYR A 55 -3.00 -9.12 6.97
N GLU A 56 -2.62 -9.41 5.73
CA GLU A 56 -2.03 -8.41 4.86
C GLU A 56 -3.12 -7.59 4.16
N GLY A 57 -4.10 -8.26 3.53
CA GLY A 57 -5.17 -7.58 2.78
C GLY A 57 -6.12 -6.78 3.68
N TYR A 58 -6.81 -7.44 4.62
CA TYR A 58 -7.83 -6.79 5.43
C TYR A 58 -7.27 -5.96 6.60
N GLN A 59 -6.45 -6.56 7.46
CA GLN A 59 -5.89 -5.86 8.63
C GLN A 59 -4.81 -4.84 8.23
N GLY A 60 -3.86 -5.26 7.40
CA GLY A 60 -2.76 -4.41 6.94
C GLY A 60 -3.23 -3.31 6.00
N PHE A 61 -3.71 -3.69 4.82
CA PHE A 61 -4.03 -2.72 3.78
C PHE A 61 -5.37 -2.02 4.01
N GLN A 62 -6.47 -2.75 4.10
CA GLN A 62 -7.82 -2.15 4.12
C GLN A 62 -8.07 -1.30 5.37
N LYS A 63 -7.68 -1.77 6.56
CA LYS A 63 -7.86 -1.02 7.81
C LYS A 63 -6.72 -0.03 8.09
N GLY A 64 -5.50 -0.37 7.68
CA GLY A 64 -4.31 0.42 8.00
C GLY A 64 -3.88 1.37 6.89
N PHE A 65 -3.44 0.83 5.76
CA PHE A 65 -2.81 1.59 4.67
C PHE A 65 -3.81 2.47 3.91
N SER A 66 -4.87 1.86 3.39
CA SER A 66 -5.81 2.45 2.42
C SER A 66 -6.52 3.71 2.93
N PRO A 67 -7.06 3.76 4.16
CA PRO A 67 -7.73 4.97 4.65
C PRO A 67 -6.76 6.13 4.86
N ARG A 68 -5.51 5.84 5.25
CA ARG A 68 -4.48 6.85 5.51
C ARG A 68 -3.91 7.44 4.22
N VAL A 69 -3.68 6.60 3.21
CA VAL A 69 -3.30 7.06 1.86
C VAL A 69 -4.40 7.96 1.29
N ALA A 70 -5.66 7.56 1.40
CA ALA A 70 -6.80 8.37 0.98
C ALA A 70 -6.86 9.73 1.71
N ALA A 71 -6.63 9.74 3.03
CA ALA A 71 -6.57 10.98 3.82
C ALA A 71 -5.48 11.94 3.33
N ARG A 72 -4.28 11.39 3.02
CA ARG A 72 -3.15 12.17 2.51
C ARG A 72 -3.38 12.69 1.09
N ILE A 73 -3.99 11.89 0.23
CA ILE A 73 -4.41 12.32 -1.12
C ILE A 73 -5.40 13.48 -1.02
N HIS A 74 -6.39 13.38 -0.13
CA HIS A 74 -7.34 14.46 0.11
C HIS A 74 -6.66 15.73 0.68
N PHE A 75 -5.71 15.57 1.61
CA PHE A 75 -4.95 16.68 2.18
C PHE A 75 -4.14 17.47 1.13
N LEU A 76 -3.58 16.79 0.12
CA LEU A 76 -2.87 17.44 -0.98
C LEU A 76 -3.74 18.38 -1.81
N VAL A 77 -5.06 18.19 -1.83
CA VAL A 77 -5.96 19.08 -2.56
C VAL A 77 -5.94 20.50 -1.98
N GLN A 78 -5.82 20.60 -0.66
CA GLN A 78 -5.88 21.86 0.09
C GLN A 78 -4.48 22.42 0.41
N ASN A 79 -3.47 21.55 0.58
CA ASN A 79 -2.16 21.93 1.13
C ASN A 79 -0.99 21.57 0.19
N VAL A 80 -1.02 22.09 -1.05
CA VAL A 80 0.09 21.91 -1.99
C VAL A 80 1.26 22.81 -1.66
N THR A 81 2.43 22.19 -1.62
CA THR A 81 3.72 22.86 -1.75
C THR A 81 4.45 22.28 -2.97
N TYR A 82 5.42 23.01 -3.52
CA TYR A 82 6.20 22.53 -4.67
C TYR A 82 6.88 21.17 -4.39
N LYS A 83 7.39 21.00 -3.16
CA LYS A 83 7.98 19.73 -2.69
C LYS A 83 6.96 18.58 -2.70
N ARG A 84 5.75 18.82 -2.18
CA ARG A 84 4.66 17.84 -2.16
C ARG A 84 4.09 17.53 -3.52
N LEU A 85 4.16 18.46 -4.47
CA LEU A 85 3.75 18.21 -5.85
C LEU A 85 4.71 17.22 -6.51
N VAL A 86 6.02 17.45 -6.43
CA VAL A 86 7.01 16.57 -7.07
C VAL A 86 7.02 15.19 -6.40
N LEU A 87 6.98 15.16 -5.07
CA LEU A 87 7.07 13.94 -4.26
C LEU A 87 5.70 13.42 -3.78
N ALA A 88 4.60 13.76 -4.48
CA ALA A 88 3.25 13.42 -4.03
C ALA A 88 3.06 11.92 -3.71
N PRO A 89 3.58 10.96 -4.50
CA PRO A 89 3.44 9.54 -4.19
C PRO A 89 4.12 9.17 -2.87
N LEU A 90 5.34 9.68 -2.63
CA LEU A 90 6.09 9.44 -1.39
C LEU A 90 5.39 10.10 -0.19
N PHE A 91 4.76 11.25 -0.39
CA PHE A 91 3.96 11.92 0.62
C PHE A 91 2.77 11.06 1.02
N CYS A 92 2.03 10.55 0.03
CA CYS A 92 0.87 9.69 0.25
C CYS A 92 1.22 8.39 1.00
N LEU A 93 2.41 7.84 0.75
CA LEU A 93 2.93 6.67 1.47
C LEU A 93 3.38 6.99 2.91
N GLY A 94 3.72 8.25 3.20
CA GLY A 94 4.14 8.69 4.53
C GLY A 94 5.65 8.76 4.77
N PHE A 95 6.45 8.80 3.70
CA PHE A 95 7.92 8.86 3.81
C PHE A 95 8.45 10.22 4.28
N PHE A 96 7.71 11.31 4.04
CA PHE A 96 8.06 12.66 4.49
C PHE A 96 6.81 13.47 4.87
N ASP A 97 7.00 14.59 5.57
CA ASP A 97 5.92 15.39 6.18
C ASP A 97 4.91 14.52 6.96
N ALA A 98 5.45 13.56 7.72
CA ALA A 98 4.70 12.65 8.58
C ALA A 98 5.27 12.69 10.01
N GLU A 99 4.49 12.25 11.00
CA GLU A 99 4.99 12.10 12.36
C GLU A 99 6.27 11.25 12.42
N ARG A 100 7.22 11.59 13.30
CA ARG A 100 8.51 10.88 13.41
C ARG A 100 8.32 9.38 13.65
N ARG A 101 7.35 9.02 14.50
CA ARG A 101 6.98 7.63 14.79
C ARG A 101 6.54 6.89 13.52
N ARG A 102 5.81 7.57 12.63
CA ARG A 102 5.32 7.04 11.37
C ARG A 102 6.46 6.81 10.37
N ILE A 103 7.36 7.77 10.24
CA ILE A 103 8.54 7.65 9.37
C ILE A 103 9.39 6.44 9.81
N ILE A 104 9.68 6.33 11.12
CA ILE A 104 10.43 5.18 11.67
C ILE A 104 9.70 3.87 11.36
N PHE A 105 8.39 3.80 11.59
CA PHE A 105 7.60 2.61 11.28
C PHE A 105 7.69 2.21 9.79
N ILE A 106 7.54 3.17 8.87
CA ILE A 106 7.63 2.90 7.43
C ILE A 106 9.02 2.44 7.03
N ILE A 107 10.08 3.04 7.57
CA ILE A 107 11.46 2.64 7.29
C ILE A 107 11.71 1.21 7.78
N CYS A 108 11.34 0.90 9.03
CA CYS A 108 11.46 -0.44 9.60
C CYS A 108 10.65 -1.47 8.82
N LEU A 109 9.41 -1.14 8.44
CA LEU A 109 8.56 -1.99 7.61
C LEU A 109 9.19 -2.23 6.23
N SER A 110 9.68 -1.18 5.58
CA SER A 110 10.29 -1.27 4.25
C SER A 110 11.54 -2.14 4.27
N LEU A 111 12.41 -1.95 5.27
CA LEU A 111 13.59 -2.79 5.47
C LEU A 111 13.19 -4.24 5.75
N GLY A 112 12.19 -4.45 6.60
CA GLY A 112 11.66 -5.79 6.91
C GLY A 112 11.13 -6.51 5.67
N ILE A 113 10.35 -5.82 4.81
CA ILE A 113 9.85 -6.38 3.55
C ILE A 113 11.00 -6.73 2.62
N VAL A 114 12.01 -5.85 2.46
CA VAL A 114 13.17 -6.14 1.60
C VAL A 114 13.92 -7.38 2.08
N LEU A 115 14.16 -7.51 3.38
CA LEU A 115 14.81 -8.68 3.97
C LEU A 115 13.95 -9.95 3.80
N LEU A 116 12.64 -9.86 3.99
CA LEU A 116 11.71 -10.97 3.81
C LEU A 116 11.67 -11.44 2.36
N VAL A 117 11.56 -10.52 1.39
CA VAL A 117 11.60 -10.87 -0.04
C VAL A 117 12.92 -11.55 -0.39
N LYS A 118 14.05 -11.04 0.13
CA LYS A 118 15.35 -11.69 -0.06
C LYS A 118 15.41 -13.08 0.56
N ALA A 119 14.79 -13.30 1.72
CA ALA A 119 14.70 -14.63 2.31
C ALA A 119 13.84 -15.59 1.47
N VAL A 120 12.67 -15.14 1.03
CA VAL A 120 11.76 -15.92 0.17
C VAL A 120 12.37 -16.23 -1.20
N GLU A 121 13.23 -15.34 -1.73
CA GLU A 121 13.93 -15.55 -3.00
C GLU A 121 14.83 -16.81 -3.00
N HIS A 122 15.34 -17.22 -1.83
CA HIS A 122 16.16 -18.42 -1.69
C HIS A 122 15.35 -19.72 -1.53
N MET A 123 14.01 -19.64 -1.48
CA MET A 123 13.17 -20.82 -1.38
C MET A 123 13.07 -21.55 -2.73
N PRO A 124 13.15 -22.88 -2.76
CA PRO A 124 12.94 -23.64 -3.98
C PRO A 124 11.49 -23.54 -4.47
N MET A 125 11.28 -23.74 -5.76
CA MET A 125 9.94 -23.97 -6.31
C MET A 125 9.40 -25.32 -5.80
N PRO A 126 8.10 -25.45 -5.48
CA PRO A 126 7.02 -24.48 -5.68
C PRO A 126 6.79 -23.50 -4.51
N TRP A 127 7.47 -23.69 -3.37
CA TRP A 127 7.22 -22.94 -2.12
C TRP A 127 7.32 -21.43 -2.29
N ARG A 128 8.33 -20.94 -3.01
CA ARG A 128 8.47 -19.51 -3.32
C ARG A 128 7.20 -18.93 -3.95
N GLY A 129 6.68 -19.59 -4.99
CA GLY A 129 5.50 -19.06 -5.66
C GLY A 129 4.21 -19.27 -4.85
N ILE A 130 4.11 -20.29 -3.98
CA ILE A 130 3.02 -20.36 -2.98
C ILE A 130 3.03 -19.11 -2.09
N MET A 131 4.21 -18.73 -1.59
CA MET A 131 4.37 -17.54 -0.77
C MET A 131 3.96 -16.26 -1.53
N ASP A 132 4.45 -16.11 -2.76
CA ASP A 132 4.18 -14.95 -3.62
C ASP A 132 2.69 -14.83 -3.99
N VAL A 133 1.98 -15.94 -4.22
CA VAL A 133 0.51 -15.94 -4.49
C VAL A 133 -0.24 -15.27 -3.34
N GLY A 134 0.09 -15.58 -2.09
CA GLY A 134 -0.55 -14.96 -0.93
C GLY A 134 -0.33 -13.44 -0.87
N VAL A 135 0.91 -12.99 -1.12
CA VAL A 135 1.25 -11.56 -1.17
C VAL A 135 0.52 -10.86 -2.31
N VAL A 136 0.42 -11.48 -3.50
CA VAL A 136 -0.33 -10.95 -4.65
C VAL A 136 -1.79 -10.72 -4.28
N VAL A 137 -2.42 -11.66 -3.58
CA VAL A 137 -3.81 -11.51 -3.10
C VAL A 137 -3.92 -10.35 -2.10
N GLY A 138 -3.03 -10.28 -1.12
CA GLY A 138 -3.00 -9.20 -0.12
C GLY A 138 -2.82 -7.82 -0.75
N LEU A 139 -1.85 -7.67 -1.65
CA LEU A 139 -1.59 -6.42 -2.38
C LEU A 139 -2.73 -6.03 -3.31
N SER A 140 -3.33 -6.99 -4.02
CA SER A 140 -4.47 -6.72 -4.91
C SER A 140 -5.68 -6.23 -4.12
N TRP A 141 -5.97 -6.87 -2.99
CA TRP A 141 -6.98 -6.41 -2.04
C TRP A 141 -6.67 -4.99 -1.54
N GLY A 142 -5.40 -4.74 -1.20
CA GLY A 142 -4.93 -3.44 -0.77
C GLY A 142 -5.12 -2.35 -1.82
N LEU A 143 -4.77 -2.63 -3.08
CA LEU A 143 -4.96 -1.72 -4.20
C LEU A 143 -6.44 -1.35 -4.40
N ILE A 144 -7.32 -2.36 -4.41
CA ILE A 144 -8.77 -2.16 -4.55
C ILE A 144 -9.33 -1.34 -3.39
N SER A 145 -8.99 -1.71 -2.15
CA SER A 145 -9.45 -0.98 -0.97
C SER A 145 -8.94 0.47 -0.97
N MET A 146 -7.70 0.72 -1.38
CA MET A 146 -7.14 2.07 -1.50
C MET A 146 -7.95 2.92 -2.49
N LEU A 147 -8.32 2.37 -3.64
CA LEU A 147 -9.17 3.08 -4.62
C LEU A 147 -10.55 3.39 -4.04
N ILE A 148 -11.18 2.43 -3.35
CA ILE A 148 -12.49 2.62 -2.70
C ILE A 148 -12.41 3.71 -1.63
N PHE A 149 -11.41 3.67 -0.75
CA PHE A 149 -11.25 4.68 0.30
C PHE A 149 -10.91 6.05 -0.27
N THR A 150 -10.12 6.12 -1.35
CA THR A 150 -9.84 7.37 -2.03
C THR A 150 -11.11 7.95 -2.62
N ALA A 151 -11.92 7.15 -3.33
CA ALA A 151 -13.22 7.59 -3.82
C ALA A 151 -14.12 8.09 -2.67
N LYS A 152 -14.22 7.34 -1.57
CA LYS A 152 -14.97 7.78 -0.37
C LYS A 152 -14.46 9.11 0.19
N ALA A 153 -13.16 9.35 0.22
CA ALA A 153 -12.58 10.60 0.71
C ALA A 153 -12.97 11.82 -0.16
N PHE A 154 -13.26 11.62 -1.45
CA PHE A 154 -13.72 12.69 -2.34
C PHE A 154 -15.23 12.87 -2.39
N TYR A 155 -16.01 11.80 -2.17
CA TYR A 155 -17.48 11.82 -2.31
C TYR A 155 -18.24 11.91 -0.98
N CYS A 156 -17.65 11.53 0.16
CA CYS A 156 -18.28 11.66 1.48
C CYS A 156 -17.71 12.85 2.26
N SER A 157 -18.58 13.72 2.78
CA SER A 157 -18.22 14.87 3.60
C SER A 157 -17.67 14.52 5.00
N SER A 158 -17.76 13.26 5.43
CA SER A 158 -17.38 12.79 6.77
C SER A 158 -16.17 11.84 6.79
N PHE A 159 -15.14 12.11 5.98
CA PHE A 159 -13.92 11.30 5.99
C PHE A 159 -13.03 11.62 7.21
N ASN A 160 -13.39 11.10 8.38
CA ASN A 160 -12.70 11.32 9.65
C ASN A 160 -11.48 10.40 9.84
N HIS A 161 -10.56 10.32 8.88
CA HIS A 161 -9.28 9.62 9.05
C HIS A 161 -8.13 10.63 9.10
N SER A 162 -7.29 10.53 10.14
CA SER A 162 -6.14 11.41 10.29
C SER A 162 -5.11 11.18 9.19
N ALA A 163 -4.62 12.27 8.59
CA ALA A 163 -3.51 12.24 7.64
C ALA A 163 -2.14 12.04 8.32
N GLU A 164 -2.07 12.04 9.67
CA GLU A 164 -0.84 11.90 10.47
C GLU A 164 0.27 12.86 9.99
N VAL A 165 -0.11 14.10 9.69
CA VAL A 165 0.82 15.21 9.40
C VAL A 165 1.25 15.87 10.72
N PRO A 166 2.47 16.42 10.83
CA PRO A 166 2.95 17.04 12.07
C PRO A 166 2.03 18.16 12.56
N HIS A 167 1.86 18.30 13.89
CA HIS A 167 0.96 19.30 14.51
C HIS A 167 1.13 20.73 13.97
N ARG A 168 2.36 21.13 13.63
CA ARG A 168 2.66 22.46 13.09
C ARG A 168 1.95 22.78 11.77
N GLU A 169 1.59 21.75 10.99
CA GLU A 169 0.90 21.93 9.71
C GLU A 169 -0.62 21.97 9.85
N LEU A 170 -1.16 21.39 10.94
CA LEU A 170 -2.58 21.47 11.26
C LEU A 170 -2.98 22.91 11.61
N ASP A 171 -2.14 23.62 12.38
CA ASP A 171 -2.38 25.02 12.78
C ASP A 171 -2.37 25.98 11.58
N THR A 172 -1.55 25.71 10.56
CA THR A 172 -1.53 26.51 9.32
C THR A 172 -2.72 26.25 8.41
N ALA A 173 -3.38 25.10 8.55
CA ALA A 173 -4.55 24.72 7.76
C ALA A 173 -5.87 25.19 8.39
N THR A 174 -5.93 25.32 9.72
CA THR A 174 -7.09 25.89 10.46
C THR A 174 -7.07 27.41 10.56
N SER A 175 -5.90 28.03 10.31
CA SER A 175 -5.71 29.48 10.31
C SER A 175 -6.06 30.17 8.97
N LYS A 176 -6.51 29.43 7.95
CA LYS A 176 -6.91 29.96 6.63
C LYS A 176 -8.35 29.60 6.31
#